data_AF-H8H1N2-F1
#
_entry.id   AF-H8H1N2-F1
#
_cell.length_a   1.000
_cell.length_b   1.000
_cell.length_c   1.000
_cell.angle_alpha   90.00
_cell.angle_beta   90.00
_cell.angle_gamma   90.00
#
_symmetry.space_group_name_H-M   'P 1'
#
loop_
_entity.id
_entity.type
_entity.pdbx_description
1 polymer ?
#
loop_
_entity_poly.entity_id
_entity_poly.type
_entity_poly.pdbx_seq_one_letter_code
_entity_poly.pdbx_strand_id
1 'polypeptide(L)'
;MPPSRQQGFTLIELLVVIAIIGVLAAIFLPSYQRAQKRPYDAAAAQCGRAIVTNETTYRIENRTFTGDLNALGEDVKEACQDQGVRLGIHAGGTDPNAGSQGFEGTSDNLAFKVWHPNGTGFYRWWTQSPDPQAQGNRLNRMFNWDGSSR
;
A
#
# COMPACT_ATOMS: atom_id res chain seq x y z
N MET A 1 -42.22 52.84 -6.80
CA MET A 1 -41.25 51.74 -6.60
C MET A 1 -40.70 51.34 -7.97
N PRO A 2 -39.39 51.45 -8.22
CA PRO A 2 -38.81 50.94 -9.46
C PRO A 2 -38.90 49.40 -9.46
N PRO A 3 -39.30 48.77 -10.58
CA PRO A 3 -39.36 47.32 -10.67
C PRO A 3 -37.94 46.73 -10.64
N SER A 4 -37.71 45.78 -9.73
CA SER A 4 -36.51 44.96 -9.69
C SER A 4 -36.43 44.13 -10.98
N ARG A 5 -35.42 44.40 -11.84
CA ARG A 5 -35.16 43.59 -13.03
C ARG A 5 -34.80 42.16 -12.58
N GLN A 6 -35.70 41.22 -12.81
CA GLN A 6 -35.39 39.80 -12.70
C GLN A 6 -34.41 39.43 -13.82
N GLN A 7 -33.14 39.21 -13.45
CA GLN A 7 -32.13 38.67 -14.36
C GLN A 7 -32.35 37.16 -14.46
N GLY A 8 -32.85 36.71 -15.61
CA GLY A 8 -32.95 35.28 -15.92
C GLY A 8 -31.59 34.74 -16.38
N PHE A 9 -31.24 33.53 -15.92
CA PHE A 9 -30.05 32.81 -16.35
C PHE A 9 -30.20 32.41 -17.83
N THR A 10 -29.19 32.64 -18.66
CA THR A 10 -29.27 32.27 -20.08
C THR A 10 -28.94 30.79 -20.29
N LEU A 11 -29.61 30.14 -21.25
CA LEU A 11 -29.28 28.74 -21.63
C LEU A 11 -27.83 28.62 -22.13
N ILE A 12 -27.31 29.67 -22.76
CA ILE A 12 -25.94 29.70 -23.26
C ILE A 12 -24.91 29.80 -22.12
N GLU A 13 -25.19 30.55 -21.04
CA GLU A 13 -24.36 30.54 -19.84
C GLU A 13 -24.27 29.14 -19.24
N LEU A 14 -25.41 28.45 -19.13
CA LEU A 14 -25.42 27.09 -18.60
C LEU A 14 -24.62 26.13 -19.49
N LEU A 15 -24.74 26.27 -20.82
CA LEU A 15 -24.07 25.40 -21.80
C LEU A 15 -22.55 25.56 -21.76
N VAL A 16 -22.04 26.78 -21.67
CA VAL A 16 -20.59 27.02 -21.57
C VAL A 16 -20.05 26.50 -20.23
N VAL A 17 -20.79 26.65 -19.14
CA VAL A 17 -20.38 26.15 -17.81
C VAL A 17 -20.24 24.63 -17.81
N ILE A 18 -21.23 23.89 -18.33
CA ILE A 18 -21.13 22.42 -18.40
C ILE A 18 -20.00 21.96 -19.34
N ALA A 19 -19.73 22.71 -20.42
CA ALA A 19 -18.64 22.40 -21.33
C ALA A 19 -17.27 22.53 -20.64
N ILE A 20 -17.07 23.60 -19.86
CA ILE A 20 -15.83 23.80 -19.09
C ILE A 20 -15.68 22.73 -18.00
N ILE A 21 -16.75 22.43 -17.24
CA ILE A 21 -16.73 21.37 -16.22
C ILE A 21 -16.39 20.02 -16.85
N GLY A 22 -16.93 19.71 -18.05
CA GLY A 22 -16.64 18.48 -18.78
C GLY A 22 -15.15 18.32 -19.13
N VAL A 23 -14.50 19.39 -19.61
CA VAL A 23 -13.05 19.37 -19.92
C VAL A 23 -12.22 19.20 -18.65
N LEU A 24 -12.55 19.92 -17.58
CA LEU A 24 -11.84 19.82 -16.30
C LEU A 24 -11.97 18.43 -15.68
N ALA A 25 -13.18 17.84 -15.70
CA ALA A 25 -13.44 16.52 -15.15
C ALA A 25 -12.64 15.41 -15.86
N ALA A 26 -12.48 15.51 -17.19
CA ALA A 26 -11.74 14.54 -17.99
C ALA A 26 -10.26 14.44 -17.58
N ILE A 27 -9.62 15.57 -17.25
CA ILE A 27 -8.22 15.61 -16.79
C ILE A 27 -8.13 15.22 -15.30
N PHE A 28 -9.13 15.60 -14.49
CA PHE A 28 -9.11 15.44 -13.05
C PHE A 28 -9.28 13.99 -12.57
N LEU A 29 -10.23 13.24 -13.12
CA LEU A 29 -10.59 11.89 -12.67
C LEU A 29 -9.41 10.88 -12.57
N PRO A 30 -8.52 10.72 -13.57
CA PRO A 30 -7.45 9.73 -13.46
C PRO A 30 -6.42 10.08 -12.36
N SER A 31 -6.19 11.37 -12.12
CA SER A 31 -5.28 11.83 -11.06
C SER A 31 -5.83 11.55 -9.67
N TYR A 32 -7.14 11.72 -9.50
CA TYR A 32 -7.85 11.53 -8.23
C TYR A 32 -7.79 10.07 -7.77
N GLN A 33 -8.02 9.12 -8.69
CA GLN A 33 -7.94 7.69 -8.37
C GLN A 33 -6.55 7.25 -7.91
N ARG A 34 -5.49 7.80 -8.50
CA ARG A 34 -4.11 7.53 -8.04
C ARG A 34 -3.82 8.17 -6.69
N ALA A 35 -4.29 9.39 -6.47
CA ALA A 35 -4.11 10.10 -5.20
C ALA A 35 -4.73 9.34 -4.01
N GLN A 36 -5.90 8.71 -4.20
CA GLN A 36 -6.54 7.91 -3.16
C GLN A 36 -5.78 6.62 -2.81
N LYS A 37 -5.05 6.01 -3.75
CA LYS A 37 -4.36 4.73 -3.50
C LYS A 37 -2.96 4.87 -2.90
N ARG A 38 -2.29 6.00 -3.19
CA ARG A 38 -0.96 6.35 -2.64
C ARG A 38 -0.81 6.25 -1.11
N PRO A 39 -1.77 6.69 -0.27
CA PRO A 39 -1.62 6.57 1.19
C PRO A 39 -1.60 5.11 1.66
N TYR A 40 -2.40 4.23 1.06
CA TYR A 40 -2.42 2.80 1.38
C TYR A 40 -1.09 2.12 1.06
N ASP A 41 -0.52 2.49 -0.08
CA ASP A 41 0.80 2.07 -0.52
C ASP A 41 1.91 2.55 0.42
N ALA A 42 1.82 3.81 0.87
CA ALA A 42 2.72 4.36 1.87
C ALA A 42 2.62 3.62 3.22
N ALA A 43 1.41 3.29 3.67
CA ALA A 43 1.17 2.53 4.90
C ALA A 43 1.80 1.14 4.82
N ALA A 44 1.63 0.42 3.71
CA ALA A 44 2.28 -0.88 3.52
C ALA A 44 3.81 -0.77 3.54
N ALA A 45 4.38 0.26 2.90
CA ALA A 45 5.82 0.49 2.93
C ALA A 45 6.34 0.86 4.34
N GLN A 46 5.57 1.62 5.11
CA GLN A 46 5.88 1.99 6.49
C GLN A 46 5.89 0.75 7.40
N CYS A 47 4.83 -0.07 7.33
CA CYS A 47 4.74 -1.35 8.03
C CYS A 47 5.95 -2.23 7.72
N GLY A 48 6.31 -2.40 6.45
CA GLY A 48 7.48 -3.19 6.05
C GLY A 48 8.79 -2.71 6.66
N ARG A 49 9.01 -1.39 6.75
CA ARG A 49 10.20 -0.81 7.38
C ARG A 49 10.22 -0.99 8.90
N ALA A 50 9.06 -0.87 9.54
CA ALA A 50 8.91 -1.09 10.97
C ALA A 50 9.28 -2.54 11.33
N ILE A 51 8.77 -3.51 10.56
CA ILE A 51 9.11 -4.94 10.72
C ILE A 51 10.62 -5.14 10.60
N VAL A 52 11.27 -4.65 9.54
CA VAL A 52 12.73 -4.83 9.37
C VAL A 52 13.51 -4.27 10.55
N THR A 53 13.13 -3.09 11.04
CA THR A 53 13.83 -2.41 12.15
C THR A 53 13.66 -3.16 13.47
N ASN A 54 12.48 -3.71 13.72
CA ASN A 54 12.21 -4.41 14.98
C ASN A 54 12.71 -5.85 14.93
N GLU A 55 12.68 -6.51 13.78
CA GLU A 55 13.26 -7.84 13.58
C GLU A 55 14.79 -7.83 13.71
N THR A 56 15.47 -6.80 13.21
CA THR A 56 16.93 -6.68 13.41
C THR A 56 17.27 -6.48 14.88
N THR A 57 16.45 -5.72 15.61
CA THR A 57 16.60 -5.53 17.07
C THR A 57 16.32 -6.84 17.82
N TYR A 58 15.20 -7.50 17.52
CA TYR A 58 14.79 -8.77 18.11
C TYR A 58 15.86 -9.85 17.91
N ARG A 59 16.51 -9.89 16.74
CA ARG A 59 17.58 -10.84 16.45
C ARG A 59 18.85 -10.60 17.29
N ILE A 60 19.15 -9.36 17.64
CA ILE A 60 20.30 -9.06 18.52
C ILE A 60 20.05 -9.68 19.91
N GLU A 61 18.82 -9.65 20.38
CA GLU A 61 18.44 -10.14 21.71
C GLU A 61 18.25 -11.67 21.73
N ASN A 62 17.56 -12.22 20.73
CA ASN A 62 17.08 -13.60 20.74
C ASN A 62 17.85 -14.54 19.80
N ARG A 63 18.82 -14.02 19.05
CA ARG A 63 19.64 -14.76 18.05
C ARG A 63 18.83 -15.46 16.96
N THR A 64 17.55 -15.14 16.82
CA THR A 64 16.64 -15.66 15.80
C THR A 64 15.73 -14.54 15.33
N PHE A 65 15.20 -14.66 14.10
CA PHE A 65 14.05 -13.87 13.69
C PHE A 65 12.77 -14.50 14.24
N THR A 66 11.71 -13.69 14.39
CA THR A 66 10.42 -14.17 14.87
C THR A 66 9.44 -14.41 13.71
N GLY A 67 8.59 -15.41 13.90
CA GLY A 67 7.44 -15.68 13.02
C GLY A 67 6.20 -14.86 13.40
N ASP A 68 6.26 -14.15 14.53
CA ASP A 68 5.11 -13.56 15.22
C ASP A 68 5.25 -12.03 15.30
N LEU A 69 4.28 -11.33 14.72
CA LEU A 69 4.20 -9.87 14.75
C LEU A 69 4.09 -9.32 16.19
N ASN A 70 3.50 -10.10 17.11
CA ASN A 70 3.34 -9.68 18.49
C ASN A 70 4.68 -9.60 19.25
N ALA A 71 5.69 -10.34 18.81
CA ALA A 71 7.02 -10.31 19.40
C ALA A 71 7.83 -9.07 18.96
N LEU A 72 7.37 -8.34 17.95
CA LEU A 72 8.03 -7.13 17.44
C LEU A 72 7.57 -5.84 18.14
N GLY A 73 6.65 -5.93 19.10
CA GLY A 73 6.14 -4.79 19.86
C GLY A 73 4.91 -4.11 19.25
N GLU A 74 4.28 -3.24 20.03
CA GLU A 74 3.04 -2.55 19.66
C GLU A 74 3.23 -1.58 18.48
N ASP A 75 4.40 -0.93 18.36
CA ASP A 75 4.68 0.02 17.26
C ASP A 75 4.54 -0.63 15.87
N VAL A 76 4.92 -1.90 15.74
CA VAL A 76 4.77 -2.66 14.49
C VAL A 76 3.30 -3.03 14.25
N LYS A 77 2.55 -3.33 15.31
CA LYS A 77 1.11 -3.58 15.19
C LYS A 77 0.37 -2.32 14.75
N GLU A 78 0.67 -1.18 15.34
CA GLU A 78 0.06 0.10 14.96
C GLU A 78 0.40 0.46 13.51
N ALA A 79 1.67 0.31 13.11
CA ALA A 79 2.09 0.63 11.74
C ALA A 79 1.47 -0.32 10.69
N CYS A 80 1.09 -1.53 11.07
CA CYS A 80 0.61 -2.56 10.16
C CYS A 80 -0.91 -2.82 10.29
N GLN A 81 -1.35 -3.32 11.44
CA GLN A 81 -2.71 -3.80 11.68
C GLN A 81 -3.73 -2.65 11.72
N ASP A 82 -3.42 -1.56 12.43
CA ASP A 82 -4.34 -0.41 12.55
C ASP A 82 -4.48 0.35 11.23
N GLN A 83 -3.44 0.27 10.37
CA GLN A 83 -3.47 0.80 9.02
C GLN A 83 -4.12 -0.15 8.00
N GLY A 84 -4.65 -1.30 8.42
CA GLY A 84 -5.28 -2.28 7.52
C GLY A 84 -4.33 -3.01 6.58
N VAL A 85 -3.02 -2.96 6.87
CA VAL A 85 -1.98 -3.65 6.08
C VAL A 85 -2.07 -5.15 6.35
N ARG A 86 -1.90 -5.93 5.29
CA ARG A 86 -1.83 -7.39 5.30
C ARG A 86 -0.38 -7.83 5.18
N LEU A 87 -0.08 -8.94 5.84
CA LEU A 87 1.23 -9.58 5.86
C LEU A 87 1.08 -11.00 5.31
N GLY A 88 2.16 -11.54 4.75
CA GLY A 88 2.17 -12.90 4.24
C GLY A 88 3.58 -13.42 3.97
N ILE A 89 3.64 -14.74 3.87
CA ILE A 89 4.85 -15.53 3.66
C ILE A 89 5.39 -15.32 2.23
N HIS A 90 6.71 -15.40 2.07
CA HIS A 90 7.45 -15.09 0.84
C HIS A 90 7.12 -16.02 -0.35
N ALA A 91 6.81 -17.30 -0.10
CA ALA A 91 6.58 -18.31 -1.12
C ALA A 91 5.07 -18.58 -1.39
N GLY A 92 4.55 -18.03 -2.50
CA GLY A 92 3.33 -18.51 -3.17
C GLY A 92 1.97 -18.15 -2.57
N GLY A 93 1.10 -17.56 -3.39
CA GLY A 93 -0.35 -17.50 -3.16
C GLY A 93 -0.83 -16.47 -2.13
N THR A 94 -0.68 -15.16 -2.43
CA THR A 94 -1.34 -14.11 -1.64
C THR A 94 -2.71 -13.84 -2.22
N ASP A 95 -3.73 -14.57 -1.76
CA ASP A 95 -5.07 -14.01 -1.78
C ASP A 95 -5.00 -12.65 -1.06
N PRO A 96 -5.34 -11.52 -1.71
CA PRO A 96 -5.28 -10.21 -1.08
C PRO A 96 -6.21 -10.07 0.15
N ASN A 97 -7.10 -11.06 0.32
CA ASN A 97 -8.03 -11.24 1.44
C ASN A 97 -7.60 -12.33 2.45
N ALA A 98 -6.51 -13.07 2.21
CA ALA A 98 -6.03 -14.05 3.17
C ALA A 98 -5.48 -13.34 4.41
N GLY A 99 -6.06 -13.63 5.57
CA GLY A 99 -5.65 -13.10 6.87
C GLY A 99 -4.38 -13.77 7.43
N SER A 100 -3.44 -14.17 6.59
CA SER A 100 -2.33 -15.03 6.97
C SER A 100 -1.14 -14.21 7.48
N GLN A 101 -1.20 -13.81 8.75
CA GLN A 101 -0.10 -13.18 9.51
C GLN A 101 1.06 -14.18 9.64
N GLY A 102 1.96 -14.26 8.65
CA GLY A 102 3.06 -15.22 8.69
C GLY A 102 4.35 -14.66 8.12
N PHE A 103 5.41 -14.69 8.92
CA PHE A 103 6.80 -14.52 8.51
C PHE A 103 7.44 -15.90 8.34
N GLU A 104 8.22 -16.11 7.28
CA GLU A 104 9.18 -17.22 7.23
C GLU A 104 10.42 -16.80 8.02
N GLY A 105 10.34 -16.89 9.36
CA GLY A 105 11.45 -16.63 10.27
C GLY A 105 12.13 -17.94 10.69
N THR A 106 13.41 -18.10 10.37
CA THR A 106 14.31 -19.11 10.95
C THR A 106 15.45 -18.39 11.68
N SER A 107 16.38 -19.14 12.28
CA SER A 107 17.57 -18.56 12.95
C SER A 107 18.37 -17.62 12.04
N ASP A 108 18.38 -17.88 10.74
CA ASP A 108 19.28 -17.23 9.78
C ASP A 108 18.56 -16.57 8.60
N ASN A 109 17.28 -16.87 8.41
CA ASN A 109 16.49 -16.33 7.30
C ASN A 109 15.22 -15.65 7.80
N LEU A 110 14.94 -14.45 7.30
CA LEU A 110 13.65 -13.79 7.43
C LEU A 110 13.22 -13.33 6.05
N ALA A 111 12.00 -13.70 5.66
CA ALA A 111 11.41 -13.26 4.41
C ALA A 111 9.91 -13.00 4.56
N PHE A 112 9.44 -11.88 3.99
CA PHE A 112 8.05 -11.47 4.11
C PHE A 112 7.57 -10.58 2.97
N LYS A 113 6.25 -10.46 2.87
CA LYS A 113 5.54 -9.55 1.97
C LYS A 113 4.44 -8.81 2.73
N VAL A 114 4.31 -7.52 2.51
CA VAL A 114 3.21 -6.71 3.05
C VAL A 114 2.50 -5.93 1.94
N TRP A 115 1.19 -5.79 2.03
CA TRP A 115 0.36 -5.05 1.06
C TRP A 115 -0.86 -4.45 1.75
N HIS A 116 -1.46 -3.43 1.14
CA HIS A 116 -2.76 -2.92 1.58
C HIS A 116 -3.84 -3.31 0.57
N PRO A 117 -5.02 -3.82 0.98
CA PRO A 117 -6.05 -4.31 0.05
C PRO A 117 -6.60 -3.23 -0.90
N ASN A 118 -6.62 -1.97 -0.45
CA ASN A 118 -7.00 -0.81 -1.27
C ASN A 118 -5.81 -0.14 -1.98
N GLY A 119 -4.60 -0.62 -1.73
CA GLY A 119 -3.38 -0.13 -2.36
C GLY A 119 -3.25 -0.62 -3.80
N THR A 120 -2.16 -0.22 -4.43
CA THR A 120 -1.74 -0.78 -5.72
C THR A 120 -0.55 -1.69 -5.59
N GLY A 121 0.24 -1.64 -4.50
CA GLY A 121 1.47 -2.42 -4.43
C GLY A 121 1.74 -3.17 -3.15
N PHE A 122 2.90 -3.83 -3.14
CA PHE A 122 3.42 -4.59 -2.03
C PHE A 122 4.88 -4.25 -1.75
N TYR A 123 5.29 -4.40 -0.49
CA TYR A 123 6.66 -4.33 -0.03
C TYR A 123 7.14 -5.75 0.29
N ARG A 124 8.32 -6.13 -0.23
CA ARG A 124 8.92 -7.46 -0.03
C ARG A 124 10.34 -7.30 0.47
N TRP A 125 10.73 -8.14 1.42
CA TRP A 125 12.06 -8.13 2.02
C TRP A 125 12.51 -9.55 2.37
N TRP A 126 13.81 -9.81 2.30
CA TRP A 126 14.42 -11.10 2.64
C TRP A 126 15.91 -10.95 3.02
N THR A 127 16.45 -11.86 3.84
CA THR A 127 17.85 -11.77 4.32
C THR A 127 18.88 -12.57 3.52
N GLN A 128 18.52 -13.71 2.90
CA GLN A 128 19.48 -14.57 2.20
C GLN A 128 19.68 -14.21 0.71
N SER A 129 20.94 -14.16 0.27
CA SER A 129 21.30 -14.14 -1.16
C SER A 129 21.76 -15.55 -1.57
N PRO A 130 21.36 -16.11 -2.73
CA PRO A 130 20.48 -15.57 -3.76
C PRO A 130 19.00 -15.93 -3.54
N ASP A 131 18.09 -15.02 -3.91
CA ASP A 131 16.64 -15.29 -4.01
C ASP A 131 16.41 -16.31 -5.15
N PRO A 132 15.78 -17.48 -4.90
CA PRO A 132 15.45 -18.47 -5.94
C PRO A 132 14.59 -17.93 -7.08
N GLN A 133 14.04 -16.70 -6.97
CA GLN A 133 13.19 -16.05 -7.97
C GLN A 133 13.70 -14.67 -8.43
N ALA A 134 15.00 -14.39 -8.30
CA ALA A 134 15.59 -13.12 -8.72
C ALA A 134 15.61 -12.91 -10.26
N GLN A 135 14.52 -12.38 -10.82
CA GLN A 135 14.57 -11.50 -11.99
C GLN A 135 13.97 -10.13 -11.65
N GLY A 136 14.81 -9.18 -11.17
CA GLY A 136 14.41 -7.76 -11.07
C GLY A 136 14.89 -6.98 -9.84
N ASN A 137 16.13 -6.51 -9.88
CA ASN A 137 16.70 -5.29 -9.28
C ASN A 137 16.16 -4.73 -7.92
N ARG A 138 16.74 -5.31 -6.85
CA ARG A 138 17.13 -4.81 -5.51
C ARG A 138 16.33 -3.68 -4.85
N LEU A 139 15.80 -4.05 -3.67
CA LEU A 139 15.58 -3.31 -2.42
C LEU A 139 14.75 -2.02 -2.48
N ASN A 140 13.72 -1.98 -1.63
CA ASN A 140 12.92 -0.79 -1.28
C ASN A 140 11.95 -0.25 -2.34
N ARG A 141 11.78 -0.91 -3.49
CA ARG A 141 10.71 -0.53 -4.42
C ARG A 141 9.46 -1.33 -4.13
N MET A 142 8.40 -0.59 -3.81
CA MET A 142 7.05 -1.13 -3.75
C MET A 142 6.68 -1.64 -5.14
N PHE A 143 6.39 -2.92 -5.26
CA PHE A 143 5.97 -3.53 -6.51
C PHE A 143 4.47 -3.28 -6.68
N ASN A 144 4.05 -2.71 -7.81
CA ASN A 144 2.63 -2.56 -8.14
C ASN A 144 2.06 -3.94 -8.52
N TRP A 145 1.05 -4.40 -7.80
CA TRP A 145 0.35 -5.66 -8.00
C TRP A 145 -0.57 -5.53 -9.22
N ASP A 146 -0.26 -6.26 -10.29
CA ASP A 146 -1.01 -6.24 -11.56
C ASP A 146 -2.20 -7.22 -11.60
N GLY A 147 -2.50 -7.89 -10.49
CA GLY A 147 -3.61 -8.84 -10.39
C GLY A 147 -3.35 -10.22 -10.99
N SER A 148 -2.18 -10.48 -11.58
CA SER A 148 -1.88 -11.79 -12.16
C SER A 148 -1.05 -12.67 -11.21
N SER A 149 -1.75 -13.52 -10.46
CA SER A 149 -1.15 -14.66 -9.77
C SER A 149 -0.98 -15.82 -10.76
N ARG A 150 0.25 -16.04 -11.24
CA ARG A 150 0.69 -17.30 -11.86
C ARG A 150 1.98 -17.76 -11.21
#